data_AF-A0A523MMZ2-F1
#
_entry.id   AF-A0A523MMZ2-F1
#
_cell.length_a   1.000
_cell.length_b   1.000
_cell.length_c   1.000
_cell.angle_alpha   90.00
_cell.angle_beta   90.00
_cell.angle_gamma   90.00
#
_symmetry.space_group_name_H-M   'P 1'
#
loop_
_entity.id
_entity.type
_entity.pdbx_description
1 polymer ?
#
loop_
_entity_poly.entity_id
_entity_poly.type
_entity_poly.pdbx_seq_one_letter_code
_entity_poly.pdbx_strand_id
1 'polypeptide(L)' 'MSTRIKADGDTWRPVLDKSAERRLLLFFCASNGQRPYRVVAAGDNLKTDEDVAGLSAAELLAMFNKSESMNVSVS' A
#
# COMPACT_ATOMS: atom_id res chain seq x y z
N MET A 1 -4.58 7.62 13.19
CA MET A 1 -5.64 6.75 12.63
C MET A 1 -5.13 6.21 11.31
N SER A 2 -5.22 4.91 11.05
CA SER A 2 -4.75 4.32 9.78
C SER A 2 -5.80 4.51 8.68
N THR A 3 -5.50 5.32 7.67
CA THR A 3 -6.37 5.55 6.51
C THR A 3 -6.48 4.27 5.68
N ARG A 4 -7.71 3.83 5.37
CA ARG A 4 -8.00 2.64 4.55
C ARG A 4 -8.73 3.05 3.28
N ILE A 5 -8.62 2.26 2.22
CA ILE A 5 -9.35 2.47 0.97
C ILE A 5 -10.19 1.26 0.59
N LYS A 6 -11.23 1.46 -0.21
CA LYS A 6 -11.99 0.37 -0.85
C LYS A 6 -11.59 0.29 -2.32
N ALA A 7 -11.14 -0.88 -2.77
CA ALA A 7 -10.73 -1.13 -4.14
C ALA A 7 -10.84 -2.63 -4.45
N ASP A 8 -11.08 -3.01 -5.70
CA ASP A 8 -11.25 -4.41 -6.13
C ASP A 8 -12.28 -5.22 -5.32
N GLY A 9 -13.31 -4.55 -4.80
CA GLY A 9 -14.32 -5.19 -3.94
C GLY A 9 -13.87 -5.45 -2.49
N ASP A 10 -12.65 -5.09 -2.13
CA ASP A 10 -12.05 -5.30 -0.81
C ASP A 10 -11.63 -3.99 -0.13
N THR A 11 -11.29 -4.09 1.16
CA THR A 11 -10.68 -2.97 1.91
C THR A 11 -9.18 -3.16 2.01
N TRP A 12 -8.41 -2.13 1.67
CA TRP A 12 -6.95 -2.18 1.66
C TRP A 12 -6.36 -1.23 2.70
N ARG A 13 -5.33 -1.72 3.39
CA ARG A 13 -4.55 -0.99 4.38
C ARG A 13 -3.17 -0.66 3.80
N PRO A 14 -2.83 0.61 3.61
CA PRO A 14 -1.50 1.03 3.24
C PRO A 14 -0.54 0.88 4.43
N VAL A 15 0.69 0.44 4.16
CA VAL A 15 1.79 0.32 5.11
C VAL A 15 3.06 0.73 4.39
N LEU A 16 3.82 1.65 4.99
CA LEU A 16 5.11 2.04 4.45
C LEU A 16 6.15 0.97 4.81
N ASP A 17 6.75 0.36 3.81
CA ASP A 17 7.92 -0.48 3.99
C ASP A 17 9.18 0.40 4.05
N LYS A 18 9.86 0.32 5.19
CA LYS A 18 11.09 1.05 5.51
C LYS A 18 12.32 0.13 5.45
N SER A 19 12.15 -1.16 5.15
CA SER A 19 13.21 -2.17 5.27
C SER A 19 14.13 -2.25 4.05
N ALA A 20 13.77 -1.65 2.90
CA ALA A 20 14.56 -1.69 1.68
C ALA A 20 15.26 -0.37 1.36
N GLU A 21 16.33 -0.42 0.56
CA GLU A 21 16.99 0.76 -0.04
C GLU A 21 16.02 1.64 -0.85
N ARG A 22 14.87 1.08 -1.23
CA ARG A 22 13.75 1.77 -1.88
C ARG A 22 12.56 1.78 -0.94
N ARG A 23 11.95 2.95 -0.76
CA ARG A 23 10.72 3.10 0.02
C ARG A 23 9.55 2.58 -0.81
N LEU A 24 8.78 1.66 -0.24
CA LEU A 24 7.65 1.04 -0.92
C LEU A 24 6.39 1.26 -0.09
N LEU A 25 5.27 1.50 -0.75
CA LEU A 25 3.96 1.49 -0.13
C LEU A 25 3.29 0.16 -0.44
N LEU A 26 3.04 -0.61 0.61
CA LEU A 26 2.39 -1.91 0.57
C LEU A 26 0.90 -1.75 0.86
N PHE A 27 0.05 -2.35 0.05
CA PHE A 27 -1.39 -2.44 0.29
C PHE A 27 -1.75 -3.86 0.68
N PHE A 28 -2.12 -4.04 1.94
CA PHE A 28 -2.62 -5.31 2.46
C PHE A 28 -4.14 -5.34 2.39
N CYS A 29 -4.71 -6.41 1.83
CA CYS A 29 -6.14 -6.61 1.94
C CYS A 29 -6.51 -6.89 3.41
N ALA A 30 -7.51 -6.17 3.92
CA ALA A 30 -7.94 -6.24 5.31
C ALA A 30 -8.71 -7.53 5.62
N SER A 31 -9.33 -8.14 4.61
CA SER A 31 -10.16 -9.34 4.74
C SER A 31 -9.33 -10.59 5.06
N ASN A 32 -8.10 -10.68 4.54
CA ASN A 32 -7.21 -11.83 4.71
C ASN A 32 -5.87 -11.48 5.39
N GLY A 33 -5.51 -10.19 5.46
CA GLY A 33 -4.27 -9.70 6.10
C GLY A 33 -2.99 -10.29 5.47
N GLN A 34 -3.11 -11.01 4.36
CA GLN A 34 -2.10 -11.85 3.74
C GLN A 34 -2.21 -11.73 2.21
N ARG A 35 -1.26 -12.37 1.51
CA ARG A 35 -1.11 -12.29 0.06
C ARG A 35 -2.42 -12.61 -0.69
N PRO A 36 -2.65 -11.98 -1.86
CA PRO A 36 -1.77 -11.00 -2.50
C PRO A 36 -1.81 -9.63 -1.81
N TYR A 37 -0.64 -9.02 -1.63
CA TYR A 37 -0.52 -7.59 -1.33
C TYR A 37 -0.07 -6.87 -2.59
N ARG A 38 -0.49 -5.62 -2.74
CA ARG A 38 -0.02 -4.79 -3.85
C ARG A 38 1.11 -3.87 -3.41
N VAL A 39 2.00 -3.53 -4.34
CA VAL A 39 3.21 -2.75 -4.06
C VAL A 39 3.33 -1.61 -5.05
N VAL A 40 3.67 -0.42 -4.56
CA VAL A 40 4.03 0.72 -5.40
C VAL A 40 5.22 1.44 -4.78
N ALA A 41 6.05 2.09 -5.60
CA ALA A 41 7.09 2.96 -5.09
C ALA A 41 6.47 4.08 -4.25
N ALA A 42 6.93 4.22 -3.01
CA ALA A 42 6.62 5.39 -2.20
C ALA A 42 7.49 6.51 -2.75
N GLY A 43 6.87 7.51 -3.39
CA GLY A 43 7.59 8.69 -3.89
C GLY A 43 8.34 9.40 -2.75
N ASP A 44 9.20 10.36 -3.10
CA ASP A 44 10.08 11.03 -2.13
C ASP A 44 9.36 11.73 -0.96
N ASN A 45 8.08 12.00 -1.13
CA ASN A 45 7.21 12.68 -0.16
C ASN A 45 6.67 11.75 0.95
N LEU A 46 6.78 10.42 0.80
CA LEU A 46 6.32 9.46 1.80
C LEU A 46 7.51 8.82 2.51
N LYS A 47 7.84 9.35 3.69
CA LYS A 47 9.01 8.94 4.48
C LYS A 47 8.63 8.27 5.79
N THR A 48 7.48 8.64 6.32
CA THR A 48 6.97 8.22 7.62
C THR A 48 5.57 7.64 7.51
N ASP A 49 5.13 6.94 8.55
CA ASP A 49 3.76 6.43 8.61
C ASP A 49 2.75 7.57 8.77
N GLU A 50 3.19 8.71 9.31
CA GLU A 50 2.38 9.94 9.40
C GLU A 50 2.13 10.55 8.03
N ASP A 51 3.12 10.53 7.13
CA ASP A 51 2.94 10.98 5.74
C ASP A 51 1.87 10.15 5.03
N VAL A 52 1.88 8.83 5.25
CA VAL A 52 0.85 7.92 4.71
C VAL A 52 -0.51 8.16 5.36
N ALA A 53 -0.56 8.43 6.66
CA ALA A 53 -1.80 8.74 7.36
C ALA A 53 -2.40 10.09 6.92
N GLY A 54 -1.57 11.03 6.46
CA GLY A 54 -1.97 12.31 5.90
C GLY A 54 -2.54 12.23 4.48
N LEU A 55 -2.32 11.12 3.76
CA LEU A 55 -2.88 10.94 2.42
C LEU A 55 -4.40 10.83 2.45
N SER A 56 -5.04 11.50 1.50
CA SER A 56 -6.46 11.33 1.25
C SER A 56 -6.77 9.94 0.66
N ALA A 57 -8.02 9.51 0.80
CA ALA A 57 -8.48 8.26 0.19
C ALA A 57 -8.31 8.26 -1.35
N ALA A 58 -8.43 9.42 -2.00
CA ALA A 58 -8.25 9.56 -3.45
C ALA A 58 -6.79 9.36 -3.87
N GLU A 59 -5.83 9.91 -3.12
CA GLU A 59 -4.40 9.71 -3.37
C GLU A 59 -4.01 8.25 -3.17
N LEU A 60 -4.47 7.64 -2.06
CA LEU A 60 -4.24 6.22 -1.80
C LEU A 60 -4.83 5.33 -2.90
N LEU A 61 -6.02 5.64 -3.40
CA LEU A 61 -6.63 4.93 -4.52
C LEU A 61 -5.83 5.11 -5.82
N ALA A 62 -5.33 6.30 -6.10
CA ALA A 62 -4.48 6.56 -7.27
C ALA A 62 -3.16 5.78 -7.18
N MET A 63 -2.56 5.68 -5.99
CA MET A 63 -1.37 4.87 -5.75
C MET A 63 -1.67 3.37 -5.86
N PHE A 64 -2.80 2.91 -5.33
CA PHE A 64 -3.28 1.54 -5.47
C PHE A 64 -3.49 1.16 -6.94
N ASN A 65 -4.07 2.03 -7.76
CA ASN A 65 -4.26 1.77 -9.18
C ASN A 65 -2.95 1.65 -9.97
N LYS A 66 -1.86 2.27 -9.47
CA LYS A 66 -0.51 2.14 -10.02
C LYS A 66 0.29 0.98 -9.42
N SER A 67 -0.26 0.32 -8.40
CA SER A 67 0.44 -0.73 -7.68
C SER A 67 0.38 -2.06 -8.42
N GLU A 68 1.47 -2.83 -8.33
CA GLU A 68 1.59 -4.14 -8.92
C GLU A 68 1.22 -5.21 -7.88
N SER A 69 0.50 -6.24 -8.31
CA SER A 69 0.20 -7.38 -7.43
C SER A 69 1.43 -8.26 -7.31
N MET A 70 1.98 -8.39 -6.09
CA MET A 70 3.04 -9.38 -5.83
C MET A 70 2.41 -10.73 -5.49
N ASN A 71 2.03 -11.46 -6.54
CA ASN A 71 1.87 -12.91 -6.44
C ASN A 71 3.27 -13.51 -6.42
N VAL A 72 3.84 -13.69 -5.23
CA VAL A 72 5.10 -14.43 -5.11
C VAL A 72 4.77 -15.91 -5.30
N SER A 73 4.78 -16.37 -6.55
CA SER A 73 5.18 -17.74 -6.84
C SER A 73 6.65 -17.83 -6.46
N VAL A 74 6.92 -18.27 -5.24
CA VAL A 74 8.24 -18.83 -4.92
C VAL A 74 8.34 -20.13 -5.70
N SER A 75 8.97 -20.05 -6.87
CA SER A 75 9.52 -21.21 -7.57
C SER A 75 10.82 -21.64 -6.91
#